data_AF-A0A1J4N3V1-F1
#
_entry.id   AF-A0A1J4N3V1-F1
#
_cell.length_a   1.000
_cell.length_b   1.000
_cell.length_c   1.000
_cell.angle_alpha   90.00
_cell.angle_beta   90.00
_cell.angle_gamma   90.00
#
_symmetry.space_group_name_H-M   'P 1'
#
loop_
_entity.id
_entity.type
_entity.pdbx_description
1 polymer ?
#
loop_
_entity_poly.entity_id
_entity_poly.type
_entity_poly.pdbx_seq_one_letter_code
_entity_poly.pdbx_strand_id
1 'polypeptide(L)'
;MTFQRARSDEQREIRRRAILDTAAAMLDEMPVAELSLNELSRRVGLAKSNVLRYFESREAVLLELLDDFLGGWLDELTDELAAGIDADASPEVRAGQLAEVLSRSLSERPVLCDLFGAQGGVLEHNVSVEVVKRHKRSSHAKLEAMVGLVRRHLPEVGDGAQTFCMMGMISAGGLAAYDPPPPSLLAAYEDEPELGVLHLNLRDALRASLAASLVGVLPRS
;
A
#
# COMPACT_ATOMS: atom_id res chain seq x y z
N MET A 1 1.28 20.34 37.60
CA MET A 1 2.55 20.25 36.83
C MET A 1 2.40 19.27 35.66
N THR A 2 1.54 19.57 34.68
CA THR A 2 1.16 18.62 33.60
C THR A 2 1.71 19.03 32.23
N PHE A 3 2.14 20.29 32.08
CA PHE A 3 2.62 20.87 30.83
C PHE A 3 3.97 20.32 30.35
N GLN A 4 4.86 19.88 31.25
CA GLN A 4 6.21 19.46 30.88
C GLN A 4 6.25 18.08 30.20
N ARG A 5 5.30 17.18 30.53
CA ARG A 5 5.11 15.88 29.86
C ARG A 5 4.46 16.01 28.49
N ALA A 6 3.37 16.80 28.40
CA ALA A 6 2.70 17.04 27.12
C ALA A 6 3.66 17.66 26.08
N ARG A 7 4.50 18.62 26.50
CA ARG A 7 5.51 19.25 25.63
C ARG A 7 6.64 18.29 25.22
N SER A 8 7.03 17.34 26.09
CA SER A 8 8.03 16.32 25.72
C SER A 8 7.47 15.27 24.77
N ASP A 9 6.20 14.90 24.94
CA ASP A 9 5.51 13.96 24.07
C ASP A 9 5.26 14.57 22.69
N GLU A 10 4.85 15.84 22.63
CA GLU A 10 4.71 16.62 21.40
C GLU A 10 6.06 16.75 20.65
N GLN A 11 7.14 17.09 21.35
CA GLN A 11 8.48 17.12 20.75
C GLN A 11 8.93 15.76 20.25
N ARG A 12 8.57 14.69 20.96
CA ARG A 12 8.87 13.32 20.51
C ARG A 12 8.10 12.98 19.24
N GLU A 13 6.84 13.38 19.15
CA GLU A 13 6.01 13.15 17.97
C GLU A 13 6.50 13.96 16.76
N ILE A 14 6.83 15.24 16.95
CA ILE A 14 7.43 16.07 15.88
C ILE A 14 8.69 15.41 15.32
N ARG A 15 9.55 14.86 16.20
CA ARG A 15 10.77 14.16 15.77
C ARG A 15 10.46 12.85 15.05
N ARG A 16 9.46 12.11 15.52
CA ARG A 16 9.01 10.88 14.87
C ARG A 16 8.47 11.15 13.47
N ARG A 17 7.60 12.15 13.33
CA ARG A 17 7.06 12.62 12.05
C ARG A 17 8.17 13.04 11.09
N ALA A 18 9.15 13.83 11.56
CA ALA A 18 10.29 14.22 10.73
C ALA A 18 11.10 13.02 10.17
N ILE A 19 11.23 11.94 10.94
CA ILE A 19 11.87 10.70 10.46
C ILE A 19 11.01 10.02 9.39
N LEU A 20 9.70 9.93 9.60
CA LEU A 20 8.76 9.36 8.63
C LEU A 20 8.74 10.17 7.34
N ASP A 21 8.61 11.50 7.42
CA ASP A 21 8.59 12.41 6.27
C ASP A 21 9.89 12.31 5.46
N THR A 22 11.04 12.19 6.14
CA THR A 22 12.33 11.98 5.47
C THR A 22 12.38 10.62 4.77
N ALA A 23 11.87 9.56 5.40
CA ALA A 23 11.82 8.24 4.81
C ALA A 23 10.83 8.18 3.62
N ALA A 24 9.69 8.87 3.69
CA ALA A 24 8.75 9.02 2.59
C ALA A 24 9.42 9.70 1.39
N ALA A 25 10.09 10.85 1.60
CA ALA A 25 10.82 11.54 0.53
C ALA A 25 11.95 10.69 -0.07
N MET A 26 12.58 9.82 0.72
CA MET A 26 13.55 8.86 0.18
C MET A 26 12.91 7.85 -0.76
N LEU A 27 11.70 7.37 -0.46
CA LEU A 27 10.99 6.39 -1.30
C LEU A 27 10.53 6.97 -2.64
N ASP A 28 10.43 8.30 -2.76
CA ASP A 28 10.24 8.97 -4.05
C ASP A 28 11.50 8.93 -4.94
N GLU A 29 12.66 8.68 -4.34
CA GLU A 29 13.97 8.68 -5.03
C GLU A 29 14.57 7.28 -5.21
N MET A 30 14.17 6.31 -4.39
CA MET A 30 14.79 4.98 -4.38
C MET A 30 13.79 3.86 -4.03
N PRO A 31 14.02 2.62 -4.51
CA PRO A 31 13.18 1.50 -4.18
C PRO A 31 13.15 1.21 -2.67
N VAL A 32 12.03 0.64 -2.21
CA VAL A 32 11.85 0.22 -0.81
C VAL A 32 13.05 -0.58 -0.32
N ALA A 33 13.57 -1.51 -1.13
CA ALA A 33 14.69 -2.40 -0.82
C ALA A 33 16.01 -1.68 -0.50
N GLU A 34 16.28 -0.53 -1.12
CA GLU A 34 17.54 0.21 -1.02
C GLU A 34 17.58 1.21 0.14
N LEU A 35 16.42 1.63 0.64
CA LEU A 35 16.34 2.52 1.78
C LEU A 35 17.12 1.92 2.96
N SER A 36 18.05 2.67 3.57
CA SER A 36 18.83 2.15 4.70
C SER A 36 18.71 3.06 5.92
N LEU A 37 18.80 2.46 7.11
CA LEU A 37 18.76 3.25 8.35
C LEU A 37 19.93 4.21 8.47
N ASN A 38 21.09 3.88 7.89
CA ASN A 38 22.26 4.76 7.86
C ASN A 38 21.99 6.00 7.00
N GLU A 39 21.44 5.81 5.80
CA GLU A 39 21.11 6.92 4.90
C GLU A 39 19.97 7.77 5.46
N LEU A 40 18.95 7.15 6.02
CA LEU A 40 17.87 7.85 6.72
C LEU A 40 18.39 8.73 7.85
N SER A 41 19.29 8.18 8.70
CA SER A 41 19.94 8.92 9.79
C SER A 41 20.71 10.14 9.27
N ARG A 42 21.44 9.97 8.17
CA ARG A 42 22.19 11.06 7.52
C ARG A 42 21.27 12.17 7.01
N ARG A 43 20.18 11.81 6.31
CA ARG A 43 19.25 12.79 5.72
C ARG A 43 18.42 13.55 6.77
N VAL A 44 17.97 12.86 7.82
CA VAL A 44 17.23 13.51 8.93
C VAL A 44 18.15 14.30 9.88
N GLY A 45 19.48 14.22 9.69
CA GLY A 45 20.46 14.93 10.51
C GLY A 45 20.60 14.40 11.94
N LEU A 46 20.32 13.11 12.15
CA LEU A 46 20.41 12.46 13.46
C LEU A 46 21.46 11.36 13.46
N ALA A 47 22.14 11.16 14.58
CA ALA A 47 22.93 9.94 14.78
C ALA A 47 22.01 8.71 14.69
N LYS A 48 22.51 7.60 14.15
CA LYS A 48 21.76 6.33 14.05
C LYS A 48 21.18 5.88 15.40
N SER A 49 21.94 6.03 16.47
CA SER A 49 21.50 5.72 17.83
C SER A 49 20.34 6.59 18.30
N ASN A 50 20.17 7.81 17.76
CA ASN A 50 19.03 8.67 18.06
C ASN A 50 17.79 8.26 17.28
N VAL A 51 17.92 7.89 15.99
CA VAL A 51 16.81 7.35 15.20
C VAL A 51 16.28 6.06 15.84
N LEU A 52 17.17 5.20 16.32
CA LEU A 52 16.85 3.96 17.02
C LEU A 52 16.05 4.14 18.32
N ARG A 53 15.96 5.36 18.88
CA ARG A 53 15.09 5.66 20.04
C ARG A 53 13.62 5.84 19.65
N TYR A 54 13.35 6.09 18.37
CA TYR A 54 12.01 6.28 17.83
C TYR A 54 11.53 5.04 17.08
N PHE A 55 12.42 4.39 16.33
CA PHE A 55 12.12 3.20 15.54
C PHE A 55 13.21 2.15 15.73
N GLU A 56 12.84 0.95 16.12
CA GLU A 56 13.83 -0.10 16.45
C GLU A 56 14.60 -0.64 15.24
N SER A 57 14.06 -0.46 14.03
CA SER A 57 14.67 -0.90 12.79
C SER A 57 14.19 -0.05 11.61
N ARG A 58 14.79 -0.27 10.44
CA ARG A 58 14.31 0.29 9.17
C ARG A 58 12.90 -0.25 8.86
N GLU A 59 12.69 -1.53 9.07
CA GLU A 59 11.42 -2.21 8.83
C GLU A 59 10.31 -1.62 9.69
N ALA A 60 10.61 -1.25 10.95
CA ALA A 60 9.66 -0.56 11.81
C ALA A 60 9.26 0.84 11.28
N VAL A 61 10.17 1.54 10.60
CA VAL A 61 9.84 2.82 9.91
C VAL A 61 8.93 2.54 8.71
N LEU A 62 9.27 1.55 7.89
CA LEU A 62 8.53 1.23 6.66
C LEU A 62 7.14 0.66 6.93
N LEU A 63 6.95 -0.17 7.96
CA LEU A 63 5.63 -0.65 8.38
C LEU A 63 4.72 0.50 8.82
N GLU A 64 5.28 1.52 9.46
CA GLU A 64 4.52 2.68 9.89
C GLU A 64 4.18 3.60 8.73
N LEU A 65 5.09 3.80 7.78
CA LEU A 65 4.78 4.48 6.53
C LEU A 65 3.70 3.75 5.73
N LEU A 66 3.77 2.42 5.66
CA LEU A 66 2.71 1.62 5.03
C LEU A 66 1.36 1.86 5.71
N ASP A 67 1.36 1.90 7.04
CA ASP A 67 0.15 2.21 7.80
C ASP A 67 -0.37 3.63 7.52
N ASP A 68 0.49 4.64 7.44
CA ASP A 68 0.10 6.03 7.15
C ASP A 68 -0.41 6.17 5.70
N PHE A 69 0.28 5.60 4.72
CA PHE A 69 -0.09 5.67 3.30
C PHE A 69 -1.39 4.91 3.00
N LEU A 70 -1.59 3.74 3.61
CA LEU A 70 -2.84 3.01 3.47
C LEU A 70 -4.02 3.78 4.09
N GLY A 71 -3.78 4.49 5.21
CA GLY A 71 -4.79 5.36 5.80
C GLY A 71 -5.18 6.50 4.87
N GLY A 72 -4.19 7.26 4.38
CA GLY A 72 -4.44 8.38 3.45
C GLY A 72 -5.10 7.94 2.15
N TRP A 73 -4.70 6.80 1.58
CA TRP A 73 -5.35 6.26 0.40
C TRP A 73 -6.81 5.88 0.65
N LEU A 74 -7.16 5.29 1.80
CA LEU A 74 -8.55 4.95 2.11
C LEU A 74 -9.45 6.19 2.29
N ASP A 75 -8.89 7.27 2.84
CA ASP A 75 -9.60 8.55 2.97
C ASP A 75 -9.95 9.09 1.57
N GLU A 76 -8.99 9.13 0.66
CA GLU A 76 -9.18 9.59 -0.73
C GLU A 76 -10.09 8.64 -1.54
N LEU A 77 -9.92 7.32 -1.35
CA LEU A 77 -10.69 6.30 -2.04
C LEU A 77 -12.20 6.42 -1.78
N THR A 78 -12.59 6.90 -0.61
CA THR A 78 -14.00 7.12 -0.28
C THR A 78 -14.69 8.06 -1.29
N ASP A 79 -14.04 9.17 -1.60
CA ASP A 79 -14.56 10.15 -2.56
C ASP A 79 -14.44 9.65 -4.00
N GLU A 80 -13.33 8.97 -4.34
CA GLU A 80 -13.13 8.38 -5.66
C GLU A 80 -14.19 7.32 -6.01
N LEU A 81 -14.56 6.47 -5.06
CA LEU A 81 -15.60 5.45 -5.23
C LEU A 81 -16.99 6.08 -5.36
N ALA A 82 -17.29 7.11 -4.58
CA ALA A 82 -18.54 7.84 -4.65
C ALA A 82 -18.74 8.54 -6.00
N ALA A 83 -17.66 9.06 -6.60
CA ALA A 83 -17.70 9.70 -7.91
C ALA A 83 -17.63 8.71 -9.07
N GLY A 84 -16.97 7.57 -8.89
CA GLY A 84 -16.63 6.63 -9.97
C GLY A 84 -17.62 5.48 -10.19
N ILE A 85 -18.54 5.24 -9.25
CA ILE A 85 -19.48 4.12 -9.31
C ILE A 85 -20.91 4.63 -9.46
N ASP A 86 -21.59 4.18 -10.52
CA ASP A 86 -23.01 4.44 -10.73
C ASP A 86 -23.84 3.50 -9.86
N ALA A 87 -24.50 4.03 -8.84
CA ALA A 87 -25.29 3.26 -7.88
C ALA A 87 -26.51 2.56 -8.52
N ASP A 88 -27.02 3.09 -9.63
CA ASP A 88 -28.20 2.55 -10.32
C ASP A 88 -27.83 1.49 -11.37
N ALA A 89 -26.53 1.29 -11.63
CA ALA A 89 -26.05 0.31 -12.59
C ALA A 89 -26.16 -1.14 -12.06
N SER A 90 -26.15 -2.10 -12.99
CA SER A 90 -26.18 -3.52 -12.64
C SER A 90 -24.95 -3.91 -11.79
N PRO A 91 -25.04 -4.96 -10.95
CA PRO A 91 -23.92 -5.41 -10.13
C PRO A 91 -22.63 -5.66 -10.94
N GLU A 92 -22.75 -6.19 -12.15
CA GLU A 92 -21.62 -6.47 -13.04
C GLU A 92 -20.94 -5.18 -13.52
N VAL A 93 -21.73 -4.15 -13.85
CA VAL A 93 -21.21 -2.84 -14.25
C VAL A 93 -20.52 -2.16 -13.08
N ARG A 94 -21.15 -2.17 -11.89
CA ARG A 94 -20.56 -1.61 -10.66
C ARG A 94 -19.26 -2.32 -10.27
N ALA A 95 -19.18 -3.65 -10.44
CA ALA A 95 -17.95 -4.39 -10.21
C ALA A 95 -16.83 -3.97 -11.17
N GLY A 96 -17.14 -3.74 -12.45
CA GLY A 96 -16.19 -3.20 -13.42
C GLY A 96 -15.70 -1.79 -13.04
N GLN A 97 -16.61 -0.91 -12.62
CA GLN A 97 -16.28 0.44 -12.15
C GLN A 97 -15.43 0.42 -10.87
N LEU A 98 -15.75 -0.47 -9.92
CA LEU A 98 -14.96 -0.67 -8.71
C LEU A 98 -13.53 -1.11 -9.04
N ALA A 99 -13.36 -2.08 -9.94
CA ALA A 99 -12.04 -2.52 -10.39
C ALA A 99 -11.27 -1.40 -11.09
N GLU A 100 -11.93 -0.56 -11.89
CA GLU A 100 -11.33 0.60 -12.54
C GLU A 100 -10.82 1.63 -11.52
N VAL A 101 -11.66 2.03 -10.55
CA VAL A 101 -11.28 3.01 -9.52
C VAL A 101 -10.12 2.50 -8.66
N LEU A 102 -10.21 1.24 -8.20
CA LEU A 102 -9.15 0.64 -7.38
C LEU A 102 -7.84 0.51 -8.15
N SER A 103 -7.87 0.02 -9.39
CA SER A 103 -6.65 -0.15 -10.19
C SER A 103 -5.99 1.19 -10.52
N ARG A 104 -6.77 2.21 -10.91
CA ARG A 104 -6.26 3.57 -11.14
C ARG A 104 -5.60 4.12 -9.88
N SER A 105 -6.35 4.17 -8.78
CA SER A 105 -5.86 4.79 -7.53
C SER A 105 -4.62 4.09 -6.98
N LEU A 106 -4.55 2.75 -7.02
CA LEU A 106 -3.35 2.01 -6.59
C LEU A 106 -2.18 2.23 -7.56
N SER A 107 -2.41 2.25 -8.87
CA SER A 107 -1.33 2.48 -9.86
C SER A 107 -0.69 3.86 -9.76
N GLU A 108 -1.43 4.86 -9.27
CA GLU A 108 -0.92 6.21 -9.01
C GLU A 108 -0.11 6.30 -7.71
N ARG A 109 -0.05 5.23 -6.91
CA ARG A 109 0.63 5.16 -5.61
C ARG A 109 1.65 4.02 -5.59
N PRO A 110 2.70 4.05 -6.45
CA PRO A 110 3.65 2.94 -6.60
C PRO A 110 4.36 2.58 -5.30
N VAL A 111 4.74 3.56 -4.48
CA VAL A 111 5.39 3.32 -3.18
C VAL A 111 4.49 2.53 -2.22
N LEU A 112 3.17 2.79 -2.21
CA LEU A 112 2.23 2.01 -1.40
C LEU A 112 2.19 0.55 -1.87
N CYS A 113 2.15 0.33 -3.19
CA CYS A 113 2.18 -1.01 -3.77
C CYS A 113 3.50 -1.73 -3.44
N ASP A 114 4.65 -1.07 -3.58
CA ASP A 114 5.95 -1.65 -3.22
C ASP A 114 6.03 -2.05 -1.75
N LEU A 115 5.47 -1.23 -0.85
CA LEU A 115 5.39 -1.55 0.57
C LEU A 115 4.50 -2.77 0.84
N PHE A 116 3.37 -2.92 0.13
CA PHE A 116 2.57 -4.16 0.20
C PHE A 116 3.38 -5.39 -0.22
N GLY A 117 4.13 -5.29 -1.32
CA GLY A 117 4.97 -6.38 -1.83
C GLY A 117 6.09 -6.76 -0.86
N ALA A 118 6.68 -5.77 -0.18
CA ALA A 118 7.74 -5.99 0.80
C ALA A 118 7.23 -6.48 2.18
N GLN A 119 5.97 -6.20 2.53
CA GLN A 119 5.45 -6.39 3.89
C GLN A 119 5.65 -7.82 4.41
N GLY A 120 5.08 -8.80 3.71
CA GLY A 120 5.09 -10.21 4.14
C GLY A 120 6.44 -10.89 3.98
N GLY A 121 7.27 -10.48 3.01
CA GLY A 121 8.56 -11.11 2.70
C GLY A 121 9.76 -10.53 3.44
N VAL A 122 9.68 -9.27 3.86
CA VAL A 122 10.82 -8.53 4.40
C VAL A 122 10.45 -7.82 5.70
N LEU A 123 9.44 -6.95 5.67
CA LEU A 123 9.19 -6.00 6.76
C LEU A 123 8.75 -6.70 8.06
N GLU A 124 7.95 -7.76 7.95
CA GLU A 124 7.44 -8.50 9.12
C GLU A 124 8.47 -9.44 9.78
N HIS A 125 9.64 -9.64 9.16
CA HIS A 125 10.64 -10.60 9.66
C HIS A 125 11.66 -9.99 10.63
N ASN A 126 12.00 -8.71 10.48
CA ASN A 126 13.09 -8.05 11.20
C ASN A 126 12.60 -6.99 12.22
N VAL A 127 11.49 -7.30 12.89
CA VAL A 127 10.84 -6.44 13.87
C VAL A 127 10.44 -7.22 15.11
N SER A 128 10.27 -6.52 16.23
CA SER A 128 9.77 -7.11 17.46
C SER A 128 8.31 -7.51 17.34
N VAL A 129 7.91 -8.47 18.20
CA VAL A 129 6.51 -8.92 18.31
C VAL A 129 5.55 -7.76 18.60
N GLU A 130 5.97 -6.78 19.39
CA GLU A 130 5.11 -5.62 19.71
C GLU A 130 4.93 -4.67 18.52
N VAL A 131 5.95 -4.50 17.67
CA VAL A 131 5.81 -3.76 16.40
C VAL A 131 4.86 -4.48 15.46
N VAL A 132 5.02 -5.81 15.29
CA VAL A 132 4.09 -6.61 14.46
C VAL A 132 2.67 -6.51 15.00
N LYS A 133 2.44 -6.65 16.31
CA LYS A 133 1.11 -6.53 16.91
C LYS A 133 0.48 -5.15 16.68
N ARG A 134 1.26 -4.07 16.80
CA ARG A 134 0.77 -2.71 16.53
C ARG A 134 0.37 -2.57 15.07
N HIS A 135 1.24 -2.98 14.15
CA HIS A 135 0.98 -2.95 12.72
C HIS A 135 -0.27 -3.78 12.37
N LYS A 136 -0.34 -5.06 12.75
CA LYS A 136 -1.48 -5.93 12.43
C LYS A 136 -2.82 -5.42 12.96
N ARG A 137 -2.87 -4.78 14.13
CA ARG A 137 -4.10 -4.13 14.62
C ARG A 137 -4.52 -2.97 13.73
N SER A 138 -3.54 -2.16 13.29
CA SER A 138 -3.74 -1.07 12.35
C SER A 138 -4.24 -1.58 11.00
N SER A 139 -3.56 -2.60 10.44
CA SER A 139 -3.96 -3.25 9.19
C SER A 139 -5.35 -3.86 9.26
N HIS A 140 -5.73 -4.47 10.39
CA HIS A 140 -7.07 -5.02 10.59
C HIS A 140 -8.15 -3.94 10.50
N ALA A 141 -7.98 -2.83 11.22
CA ALA A 141 -8.93 -1.71 11.18
C ALA A 141 -9.08 -1.12 9.76
N LYS A 142 -7.97 -1.02 9.02
CA LYS A 142 -7.97 -0.53 7.63
C LYS A 142 -8.62 -1.52 6.66
N LEU A 143 -8.40 -2.82 6.87
CA LEU A 143 -9.09 -3.87 6.13
C LEU A 143 -10.61 -3.80 6.37
N GLU A 144 -11.04 -3.61 7.62
CA GLU A 144 -12.45 -3.43 7.96
C GLU A 144 -13.05 -2.19 7.28
N ALA A 145 -12.33 -1.07 7.27
CA ALA A 145 -12.75 0.14 6.57
C ALA A 145 -12.90 -0.09 5.06
N MET A 146 -11.91 -0.72 4.43
CA MET A 146 -11.95 -1.04 3.00
C MET A 146 -13.09 -2.00 2.65
N VAL A 147 -13.33 -3.02 3.48
CA VAL A 147 -14.48 -3.93 3.34
C VAL A 147 -15.79 -3.16 3.42
N GLY A 148 -15.90 -2.20 4.34
CA GLY A 148 -17.05 -1.30 4.45
C GLY A 148 -17.29 -0.49 3.18
N LEU A 149 -16.22 0.09 2.60
CA LEU A 149 -16.30 0.84 1.35
C LEU A 149 -16.74 -0.05 0.18
N VAL A 150 -16.14 -1.23 0.02
CA VAL A 150 -16.50 -2.17 -1.04
C VAL A 150 -17.97 -2.59 -0.92
N ARG A 151 -18.42 -2.97 0.28
CA ARG A 151 -19.82 -3.38 0.52
C ARG A 151 -20.83 -2.25 0.31
N ARG A 152 -20.42 -0.99 0.52
CA ARG A 152 -21.28 0.16 0.27
C ARG A 152 -21.63 0.31 -1.21
N HIS A 153 -20.67 0.04 -2.10
CA HIS A 153 -20.84 0.20 -3.54
C HIS A 153 -21.21 -1.10 -4.26
N LEU A 154 -20.89 -2.25 -3.68
CA LEU A 154 -21.18 -3.58 -4.23
C LEU A 154 -21.60 -4.54 -3.12
N PRO A 155 -22.80 -4.37 -2.52
CA PRO A 155 -23.29 -5.23 -1.43
C PRO A 155 -23.39 -6.71 -1.82
N GLU A 156 -23.54 -7.01 -3.10
CA GLU A 156 -23.62 -8.36 -3.65
C GLU A 156 -22.38 -9.22 -3.36
N VAL A 157 -21.23 -8.59 -3.10
CA VAL A 157 -19.99 -9.27 -2.73
C VAL A 157 -20.12 -10.09 -1.43
N GLY A 158 -21.08 -9.72 -0.56
CA GLY A 158 -21.38 -10.40 0.70
C GLY A 158 -20.14 -10.65 1.58
N ASP A 159 -19.97 -11.90 2.00
CA ASP A 159 -18.84 -12.37 2.82
C ASP A 159 -17.51 -12.46 2.03
N GLY A 160 -17.58 -12.41 0.70
CA GLY A 160 -16.41 -12.37 -0.18
C GLY A 160 -15.61 -11.07 -0.10
N ALA A 161 -16.18 -9.99 0.46
CA ALA A 161 -15.56 -8.66 0.53
C ALA A 161 -14.17 -8.68 1.17
N GLN A 162 -14.02 -9.39 2.30
CA GLN A 162 -12.76 -9.43 3.05
C GLN A 162 -11.67 -10.12 2.24
N THR A 163 -12.00 -11.27 1.64
CA THR A 163 -11.06 -12.01 0.78
C THR A 163 -10.68 -11.18 -0.44
N PHE A 164 -11.66 -10.53 -1.10
CA PHE A 164 -11.40 -9.63 -2.22
C PHE A 164 -10.44 -8.50 -1.83
N CYS A 165 -10.71 -7.81 -0.72
CA CYS A 165 -9.87 -6.73 -0.21
C CYS A 165 -8.43 -7.19 0.08
N MET A 166 -8.28 -8.33 0.75
CA MET A 166 -6.97 -8.90 1.08
C MET A 166 -6.19 -9.33 -0.16
N MET A 167 -6.84 -10.03 -1.09
CA MET A 167 -6.23 -10.47 -2.35
C MET A 167 -5.93 -9.28 -3.28
N GLY A 168 -6.72 -8.22 -3.24
CA GLY A 168 -6.48 -6.98 -3.95
C GLY A 168 -5.18 -6.30 -3.51
N MET A 169 -4.96 -6.16 -2.20
CA MET A 169 -3.69 -5.62 -1.66
C MET A 169 -2.48 -6.51 -2.00
N ILE A 170 -2.63 -7.83 -1.89
CA ILE A 170 -1.57 -8.79 -2.27
C ILE A 170 -1.25 -8.68 -3.77
N SER A 171 -2.29 -8.58 -4.61
CA SER A 171 -2.12 -8.41 -6.06
C SER A 171 -1.43 -7.10 -6.40
N ALA A 172 -1.77 -5.99 -5.71
CA ALA A 172 -1.12 -4.70 -5.88
C ALA A 172 0.39 -4.79 -5.61
N GLY A 173 0.78 -5.40 -4.49
CA GLY A 173 2.18 -5.59 -4.16
C GLY A 173 2.92 -6.55 -5.08
N GLY A 174 2.27 -7.66 -5.47
CA GLY A 174 2.88 -8.64 -6.38
C GLY A 174 3.07 -8.12 -7.80
N LEU A 175 2.11 -7.35 -8.31
CA LEU A 175 2.14 -6.80 -9.67
C LEU A 175 3.09 -5.60 -9.78
N ALA A 176 3.24 -4.78 -8.74
CA ALA A 176 4.17 -3.65 -8.75
C ALA A 176 5.62 -4.09 -8.98
N ALA A 177 6.01 -5.30 -8.58
CA ALA A 177 7.33 -5.84 -8.85
C ALA A 177 7.67 -6.04 -10.34
N TYR A 178 6.68 -5.94 -11.24
CA TYR A 178 6.85 -6.11 -12.68
C TYR A 178 6.88 -4.78 -13.47
N ASP A 179 6.60 -3.64 -12.81
CA ASP A 179 6.47 -2.34 -13.48
C ASP A 179 7.08 -1.19 -12.62
N PRO A 180 8.10 -0.46 -13.10
CA PRO A 180 8.70 -0.57 -14.43
C PRO A 180 9.65 -1.78 -14.56
N PRO A 181 9.74 -2.40 -15.75
CA PRO A 181 10.67 -3.49 -16.00
C PRO A 181 12.13 -3.00 -15.94
N PRO A 182 13.08 -3.83 -15.47
CA PRO A 182 14.48 -3.46 -15.41
C PRO A 182 15.09 -3.31 -16.83
N PRO A 183 16.20 -2.54 -16.98
CA PRO A 183 16.81 -2.27 -18.29
C PRO A 183 17.17 -3.53 -19.10
N SER A 184 17.58 -4.61 -18.44
CA SER A 184 17.89 -5.88 -19.09
C SER A 184 16.65 -6.54 -19.71
N LEU A 185 15.47 -6.38 -19.09
CA LEU A 185 14.22 -6.93 -19.60
C LEU A 185 13.69 -6.07 -20.76
N LEU A 186 13.83 -4.75 -20.66
CA LEU A 186 13.53 -3.84 -21.78
C LEU A 186 14.37 -4.16 -23.02
N ALA A 187 15.69 -4.34 -22.84
CA ALA A 187 16.58 -4.71 -23.95
C ALA A 187 16.18 -6.06 -24.60
N ALA A 188 15.71 -7.03 -23.80
CA ALA A 188 15.22 -8.31 -24.32
C ALA A 188 13.93 -8.13 -25.15
N TYR A 189 13.00 -7.27 -24.71
CA TYR A 189 11.78 -6.97 -25.47
C TYR A 189 12.06 -6.18 -26.75
N GLU A 190 13.10 -5.36 -26.78
CA GLU A 190 13.54 -4.65 -28.00
C GLU A 190 14.16 -5.61 -29.02
N ASP A 191 14.97 -6.58 -28.57
CA ASP A 191 15.63 -7.58 -29.43
C ASP A 191 14.64 -8.65 -29.95
N GLU A 192 13.73 -9.12 -29.10
CA GLU A 192 12.69 -10.10 -29.41
C GLU A 192 11.28 -9.55 -29.08
N PRO A 193 10.63 -8.77 -29.98
CA PRO A 193 9.34 -8.11 -29.71
C PRO A 193 8.19 -9.03 -29.30
N GLU A 194 8.24 -10.31 -29.69
CA GLU A 194 7.27 -11.33 -29.28
C GLU A 194 7.28 -11.61 -27.78
N LEU A 195 8.41 -11.40 -27.09
CA LEU A 195 8.52 -11.51 -25.63
C LEU A 195 7.79 -10.38 -24.90
N GLY A 196 7.47 -9.28 -25.59
CA GLY A 196 6.73 -8.14 -25.03
C GLY A 196 5.34 -8.49 -24.51
N VAL A 197 4.77 -9.64 -24.89
CA VAL A 197 3.51 -10.17 -24.32
C VAL A 197 3.58 -10.42 -22.81
N LEU A 198 4.79 -10.58 -22.27
CA LEU A 198 5.04 -10.78 -20.84
C LEU A 198 5.16 -9.47 -20.06
N HIS A 199 5.19 -8.32 -20.74
CA HIS A 199 5.23 -7.02 -20.09
C HIS A 199 3.87 -6.71 -19.45
N LEU A 200 3.88 -6.52 -18.13
CA LEU A 200 2.70 -6.14 -17.37
C LEU A 200 2.74 -4.64 -17.09
N ASN A 201 1.70 -3.93 -17.53
CA ASN A 201 1.42 -2.59 -17.02
C ASN A 201 0.66 -2.72 -15.69
N LEU A 202 1.12 -2.02 -14.63
CA LEU A 202 0.55 -2.18 -13.29
C LEU A 202 -0.95 -1.93 -13.25
N ARG A 203 -1.42 -0.83 -13.86
CA ARG A 203 -2.85 -0.47 -13.85
C ARG A 203 -3.71 -1.51 -14.55
N ASP A 204 -3.33 -1.89 -15.76
CA ASP A 204 -4.10 -2.85 -16.56
C ASP A 204 -4.12 -4.24 -15.91
N ALA A 205 -2.98 -4.69 -15.39
CA ALA A 205 -2.87 -5.96 -14.69
C ALA A 205 -3.69 -5.95 -13.39
N LEU A 206 -3.65 -4.87 -12.62
CA LEU A 206 -4.49 -4.71 -11.43
C LEU A 206 -5.97 -4.72 -11.77
N ARG A 207 -6.37 -3.97 -12.80
CA ARG A 207 -7.77 -3.92 -13.24
C ARG A 207 -8.27 -5.31 -13.61
N ALA A 208 -7.50 -6.05 -14.40
CA ALA A 208 -7.83 -7.41 -14.80
C ALA A 208 -7.94 -8.36 -13.59
N SER A 209 -6.96 -8.31 -12.67
CA SER A 209 -6.95 -9.14 -11.46
C SER A 209 -8.15 -8.86 -10.54
N LEU A 210 -8.44 -7.58 -10.31
CA LEU A 210 -9.55 -7.14 -9.45
C LEU A 210 -10.90 -7.48 -10.07
N ALA A 211 -11.08 -7.22 -11.37
CA ALA A 211 -12.30 -7.58 -12.08
C ALA A 211 -12.55 -9.09 -12.08
N ALA A 212 -11.52 -9.89 -12.36
CA ALA A 212 -11.63 -11.36 -12.31
C ALA A 212 -11.99 -11.86 -10.90
N SER A 213 -11.39 -11.25 -9.86
CA SER A 213 -11.69 -11.58 -8.47
C SER A 213 -13.14 -11.22 -8.10
N LEU A 214 -13.64 -10.05 -8.53
CA LEU A 214 -15.03 -9.63 -8.33
C LEU A 214 -16.04 -10.57 -9.01
N VAL A 215 -15.78 -10.98 -10.26
CA VAL A 215 -16.59 -12.00 -10.95
C VAL A 215 -16.60 -13.32 -10.19
N GLY A 216 -15.50 -13.68 -9.53
CA GLY A 216 -15.39 -14.91 -8.73
C GLY A 216 -16.18 -14.89 -7.43
N VAL A 217 -16.34 -13.72 -6.79
CA VAL A 217 -17.03 -13.58 -5.49
C VAL A 217 -18.49 -13.15 -5.62
N LEU A 218 -18.90 -12.60 -6.76
CA LEU A 218 -20.30 -12.26 -7.00
C LEU A 218 -21.17 -13.53 -7.07
N PRO A 219 -22.43 -13.48 -6.58
CA PRO A 219 -23.36 -14.60 -6.69
C PRO A 219 -23.54 -14.97 -8.16
N ARG A 220 -23.36 -16.26 -8.49
CA ARG A 220 -23.69 -16.76 -9.83
C ARG A 220 -25.22 -16.88 -9.92
N SER A 221 -25.82 -16.20 -10.89
CA SER A 221 -27.23 -16.37 -11.28
C SER A 221 -27.53 -17.80 -11.71
#